data_AF-A0A4R3AJZ6-F1
#
_entry.id   AF-A0A4R3AJZ6-F1
#
_cell.length_a   1.000
_cell.length_b   1.000
_cell.length_c   1.000
_cell.angle_alpha   90.00
_cell.angle_beta   90.00
_cell.angle_gamma   90.00
#
_symmetry.space_group_name_H-M   'P 1'
#
loop_
_entity.id
_entity.type
_entity.pdbx_description
1 polymer ?
#
loop_
_entity_poly.entity_id
_entity_poly.type
_entity_poly.pdbx_seq_one_letter_code
_entity_poly.pdbx_strand_id
1 'polypeptide(L)'
;MKFKTIIGLLPFLILSCNNSKSKKVDERKISKDSLRVDTVDFPTKIEVPKIDTLARIESENNASVTVSADDVTKAYVDLNTSDSILTLNANMRLDHRIFGYEKPDTNSKRLFLLSIFTNDVKNNPFKLPLGAYYETSGLDEKGLKLKYKNITGNFVQATFIDATKIKGTTLYLEKKWVEIIPKK
;
A
#
# COMPACT_ATOMS: atom_id res chain seq x y z
N MET A 1 -7.01 -58.55 -4.11
CA MET A 1 -8.37 -58.43 -4.69
C MET A 1 -8.37 -57.21 -5.61
N LYS A 2 -8.80 -57.38 -6.86
CA LYS A 2 -8.84 -56.38 -7.95
C LYS A 2 -9.82 -55.24 -7.58
N PHE A 3 -9.64 -54.01 -8.04
CA PHE A 3 -10.43 -53.30 -9.09
C PHE A 3 -10.24 -51.79 -8.76
N LYS A 4 -10.15 -50.78 -9.63
CA LYS A 4 -10.06 -50.59 -11.08
C LYS A 4 -9.68 -49.11 -11.28
N THR A 5 -8.77 -48.82 -12.20
CA THR A 5 -8.55 -47.48 -12.76
C THR A 5 -9.77 -47.06 -13.59
N ILE A 6 -10.24 -45.81 -13.48
CA ILE A 6 -11.09 -45.18 -14.49
C ILE A 6 -10.48 -43.83 -14.87
N ILE A 7 -10.02 -43.80 -16.11
CA ILE A 7 -9.65 -42.64 -16.91
C ILE A 7 -10.94 -42.00 -17.40
N GLY A 8 -11.11 -40.69 -17.21
CA GLY A 8 -12.17 -39.89 -17.81
C GLY A 8 -11.56 -38.72 -18.59
N LEU A 9 -11.60 -38.83 -19.91
CA LEU A 9 -11.11 -37.88 -20.91
C LEU A 9 -12.25 -36.89 -21.29
N LEU A 10 -11.94 -35.59 -21.33
CA LEU A 10 -12.44 -34.46 -22.18
C LEU A 10 -13.88 -34.46 -22.78
N PRO A 11 -14.57 -33.29 -22.90
CA PRO A 11 -14.15 -32.27 -23.88
C PRO A 11 -14.30 -30.79 -23.46
N PHE A 12 -13.51 -29.96 -24.17
CA PHE A 12 -13.65 -28.52 -24.36
C PHE A 12 -15.07 -28.13 -24.80
N LEU A 13 -15.59 -27.03 -24.24
CA LEU A 13 -16.59 -26.19 -24.90
C LEU A 13 -16.01 -24.80 -25.13
N ILE A 14 -16.14 -24.40 -26.38
CA ILE A 14 -15.65 -23.21 -27.04
C ILE A 14 -16.77 -22.17 -27.13
N LEU A 15 -16.35 -20.90 -27.32
CA LEU A 15 -17.10 -19.74 -27.83
C LEU A 15 -18.12 -19.06 -26.90
N SER A 16 -17.80 -17.81 -26.51
CA SER A 16 -18.49 -16.67 -27.13
C SER A 16 -17.68 -15.37 -26.95
N CYS A 17 -17.25 -14.79 -28.08
CA CYS A 17 -16.82 -13.40 -28.17
C CYS A 17 -18.06 -12.51 -28.19
N ASN A 18 -18.16 -11.54 -27.28
CA ASN A 18 -19.09 -10.42 -27.45
C ASN A 18 -18.31 -9.12 -27.65
N ASN A 19 -18.28 -8.69 -28.92
CA ASN A 19 -17.88 -7.37 -29.36
C ASN A 19 -18.94 -6.35 -28.91
N SER A 20 -18.66 -5.57 -27.87
CA SER A 20 -19.40 -4.34 -27.62
C SER A 20 -18.81 -3.21 -28.48
N LYS A 21 -19.45 -2.96 -29.62
CA LYS A 21 -19.23 -1.72 -30.38
C LYS A 21 -19.74 -0.55 -29.55
N SER A 22 -18.84 0.27 -28.99
CA SER A 22 -19.22 1.58 -28.45
C SER A 22 -19.40 2.57 -29.60
N LYS A 23 -20.55 3.23 -29.60
CA LYS A 23 -21.00 4.21 -30.59
C LYS A 23 -20.16 5.48 -30.48
N LYS A 24 -19.73 6.00 -31.64
CA LYS A 24 -19.23 7.39 -31.78
C LYS A 24 -20.33 8.36 -31.35
N VAL A 25 -19.96 9.30 -30.47
CA VAL A 25 -20.75 10.49 -30.18
C VAL A 25 -20.33 11.58 -31.17
N ASP A 26 -21.36 12.23 -31.70
CA ASP A 26 -21.39 13.27 -32.72
C ASP A 26 -20.84 14.59 -32.16
N GLU A 27 -19.89 15.22 -32.86
CA GLU A 27 -19.51 16.62 -32.62
C GLU A 27 -19.77 17.45 -33.88
N ARG A 28 -20.49 18.55 -33.65
CA ARG A 28 -21.05 19.45 -34.65
C ARG A 28 -19.95 20.21 -35.40
N LYS A 29 -20.20 20.39 -36.70
CA LYS A 29 -19.50 21.30 -37.62
C LYS A 29 -19.45 22.74 -37.09
N ILE A 30 -18.27 23.35 -37.10
CA ILE A 30 -18.05 24.78 -37.43
C ILE A 30 -16.86 24.87 -38.41
N SER A 31 -16.96 25.85 -39.30
CA SER A 31 -16.37 25.94 -40.63
C SER A 31 -15.30 27.05 -40.71
N LYS A 32 -14.31 26.85 -41.61
CA LYS A 32 -13.31 27.80 -42.17
C LYS A 32 -12.27 28.33 -41.16
N ASP A 33 -11.00 28.52 -41.47
CA ASP A 33 -10.34 28.92 -42.71
C ASP A 33 -8.83 28.56 -42.63
N SER A 34 -8.15 28.57 -43.78
CA SER A 34 -6.75 28.18 -43.93
C SER A 34 -5.76 29.13 -43.23
N LEU A 35 -4.74 28.59 -42.56
CA LEU A 35 -3.39 29.16 -42.52
C LEU A 35 -2.39 28.09 -42.13
N ARG A 36 -1.47 27.78 -43.05
CA ARG A 36 -0.31 26.92 -42.83
C ARG A 36 0.64 27.64 -41.88
N VAL A 37 1.02 26.98 -40.79
CA VAL A 37 2.21 27.34 -40.01
C VAL A 37 3.00 26.06 -39.74
N ASP A 38 4.28 26.15 -40.06
CA ASP A 38 5.20 25.04 -40.23
C ASP A 38 5.40 24.19 -38.98
N THR A 39 5.63 22.91 -39.23
CA THR A 39 5.97 21.89 -38.25
C THR A 39 7.32 22.22 -37.62
N VAL A 40 7.31 22.68 -36.37
CA VAL A 40 8.53 22.74 -35.55
C VAL A 40 8.62 21.40 -34.82
N ASP A 41 9.61 20.61 -35.20
CA ASP A 41 10.03 19.42 -34.46
C ASP A 41 10.37 19.79 -33.02
N PHE A 42 9.56 19.33 -32.07
CA PHE A 42 9.88 19.38 -30.65
C PHE A 42 10.68 18.14 -30.28
N PRO A 43 11.96 18.27 -29.89
CA PRO A 43 12.73 17.13 -29.42
C PRO A 43 12.28 16.73 -28.01
N THR A 44 12.13 15.42 -27.86
CA THR A 44 12.47 14.63 -26.67
C THR A 44 11.70 14.91 -25.37
N LYS A 45 10.85 13.94 -25.04
CA LYS A 45 10.39 13.53 -23.70
C LYS A 45 11.27 14.09 -22.58
N ILE A 46 10.78 15.15 -21.91
CA ILE A 46 11.35 15.65 -20.67
C ILE A 46 11.02 14.64 -19.58
N GLU A 47 12.01 13.83 -19.17
CA GLU A 47 11.92 13.11 -17.90
C GLU A 47 12.04 14.12 -16.77
N VAL A 48 10.90 14.50 -16.19
CA VAL A 48 10.86 15.30 -14.97
C VAL A 48 11.67 14.57 -13.88
N PRO A 49 12.61 15.23 -13.19
CA PRO A 49 13.45 14.58 -12.20
C PRO A 49 12.60 14.02 -11.06
N LYS A 50 12.56 12.69 -10.95
CA LYS A 50 11.83 11.95 -9.89
C LYS A 50 12.21 12.35 -8.46
N ILE A 51 13.38 12.99 -8.29
CA ILE A 51 13.93 13.41 -7.00
C ILE A 51 13.12 14.57 -6.38
N ASP A 52 12.67 15.52 -7.20
CA ASP A 52 11.87 16.66 -6.72
C ASP A 52 10.47 16.20 -6.27
N THR A 53 9.88 15.25 -6.99
CA THR A 53 8.53 14.74 -6.68
C THR A 53 8.46 14.02 -5.33
N LEU A 54 9.46 13.21 -4.96
CA LEU A 54 9.44 12.47 -3.69
C LEU A 54 9.67 13.38 -2.48
N ALA A 55 10.58 14.35 -2.60
CA ALA A 55 10.82 15.33 -1.55
C ALA A 55 9.57 16.17 -1.30
N ARG A 56 8.87 16.55 -2.37
CA ARG A 56 7.58 17.24 -2.29
C ARG A 56 6.51 16.41 -1.58
N ILE A 57 6.30 15.15 -1.96
CA ILE A 57 5.34 14.25 -1.29
C ILE A 57 5.66 14.13 0.20
N GLU A 58 6.93 13.92 0.54
CA GLU A 58 7.38 13.80 1.92
C GLU A 58 7.07 15.08 2.71
N SER A 59 7.38 16.25 2.15
CA SER A 59 7.14 17.54 2.79
C SER A 59 5.64 17.84 2.95
N GLU A 60 4.84 17.62 1.91
CA GLU A 60 3.40 17.87 1.91
C GLU A 60 2.69 16.97 2.94
N ASN A 61 2.96 15.67 2.92
CA ASN A 61 2.30 14.73 3.82
C ASN A 61 2.76 14.89 5.27
N ASN A 62 4.05 15.17 5.52
CA ASN A 62 4.53 15.44 6.89
C ASN A 62 3.91 16.72 7.48
N ALA A 63 3.63 17.72 6.66
CA ALA A 63 2.97 18.94 7.11
C ALA A 63 1.45 18.74 7.35
N SER A 64 0.83 17.78 6.67
CA SER A 64 -0.59 17.46 6.85
C SER A 64 -0.85 16.72 8.15
N VAL A 65 0.03 15.77 8.52
CA VAL A 65 -0.19 14.91 9.69
C VAL A 65 0.01 15.67 10.99
N THR A 66 -1.10 15.98 11.66
CA THR A 66 -1.06 16.57 13.00
C THR A 66 -1.18 15.46 14.04
N VAL A 67 -0.08 15.13 14.71
CA VAL A 67 -0.07 14.11 15.77
C VAL A 67 -0.57 14.70 17.09
N SER A 68 -1.86 14.99 17.18
CA SER A 68 -2.56 15.15 18.45
C SER A 68 -3.12 13.79 18.88
N ALA A 69 -3.40 13.58 20.17
CA ALA A 69 -3.86 12.27 20.65
C ALA A 69 -5.23 11.86 20.06
N ASP A 70 -6.04 12.84 19.67
CA ASP A 70 -7.44 12.67 19.25
C ASP A 70 -7.64 12.76 17.73
N ASP A 71 -6.66 13.30 16.99
CA ASP A 71 -6.79 13.59 15.54
C ASP A 71 -6.11 12.57 14.63
N VAL A 72 -5.63 11.44 15.17
CA VAL A 72 -4.95 10.40 14.39
C VAL A 72 -5.53 9.01 14.58
N THR A 73 -5.50 8.22 13.51
CA THR A 73 -5.76 6.78 13.60
C THR A 73 -4.51 6.09 14.16
N LYS A 74 -4.65 5.43 15.32
CA LYS A 74 -3.60 4.57 15.89
C LYS A 74 -3.84 3.13 15.49
N ALA A 75 -2.75 2.40 15.27
CA ALA A 75 -2.83 0.95 15.25
C ALA A 75 -3.06 0.45 16.67
N TYR A 76 -3.61 -0.74 16.83
CA TYR A 76 -3.76 -1.37 18.13
C TYR A 76 -3.29 -2.81 18.12
N VAL A 77 -2.89 -3.28 19.30
CA VAL A 77 -2.59 -4.69 19.58
C VAL A 77 -3.38 -5.08 20.82
N ASP A 78 -4.22 -6.11 20.71
CA ASP A 78 -4.88 -6.72 21.86
C ASP A 78 -4.04 -7.91 22.37
N LEU A 79 -3.58 -7.83 23.62
CA LEU A 79 -2.81 -8.91 24.26
C LEU A 79 -3.71 -9.91 24.99
N ASN A 80 -5.02 -9.69 25.01
CA ASN A 80 -6.01 -10.69 25.45
C ASN A 80 -6.23 -11.76 24.37
N THR A 81 -5.95 -11.45 23.09
CA THR A 81 -5.97 -12.43 22.00
C THR A 81 -4.62 -13.16 21.90
N SER A 82 -4.64 -14.43 21.51
CA SER A 82 -3.43 -15.26 21.41
C SER A 82 -2.55 -14.95 20.20
N ASP A 83 -3.04 -14.15 19.26
CA ASP A 83 -2.39 -13.87 17.99
C ASP A 83 -1.46 -12.64 18.03
N SER A 84 -1.73 -11.69 18.94
CA SER A 84 -0.97 -10.45 19.13
C SER A 84 -0.69 -9.73 17.80
N ILE A 85 -1.69 -9.68 16.94
CA ILE A 85 -1.59 -9.04 15.62
C ILE A 85 -1.84 -7.54 15.79
N LEU A 86 -0.99 -6.75 15.13
CA LEU A 86 -1.19 -5.32 15.00
C LEU A 86 -2.24 -5.07 13.92
N THR A 87 -3.28 -4.34 14.31
CA THR A 87 -4.42 -4.00 13.45
C THR A 87 -4.53 -2.48 13.36
N LEU A 88 -4.74 -1.97 12.15
CA LEU A 88 -5.11 -0.59 11.90
C LEU A 88 -6.29 -0.62 10.95
N ASN A 89 -7.40 -0.01 11.36
CA ASN A 89 -8.55 0.26 10.49
C ASN A 89 -8.51 1.75 10.18
N ALA A 90 -8.21 2.11 8.94
CA ALA A 90 -8.07 3.49 8.54
C ALA A 90 -9.40 4.24 8.70
N ASN A 91 -9.39 5.35 9.43
CA ASN A 91 -10.48 6.30 9.42
C ASN A 91 -10.11 7.45 8.49
N MET A 92 -10.76 7.58 7.34
CA MET A 92 -10.48 8.65 6.36
C MET A 92 -10.68 10.09 6.89
N ARG A 93 -11.26 10.25 8.09
CA ARG A 93 -11.37 11.56 8.77
C ARG A 93 -10.19 11.86 9.68
N LEU A 94 -9.33 10.89 9.96
CA LEU A 94 -8.19 11.00 10.85
C LEU A 94 -6.92 10.67 10.09
N ASP A 95 -5.85 11.38 10.37
CA ASP A 95 -4.59 11.14 9.70
C ASP A 95 -3.87 9.92 10.29
N HIS A 96 -3.10 9.23 9.45
CA HIS A 96 -2.04 8.34 9.91
C HIS A 96 -0.97 8.23 8.83
N ARG A 97 0.29 8.20 9.28
CA ARG A 97 1.47 7.99 8.45
C ARG A 97 2.53 7.29 9.30
N ILE A 98 2.42 5.97 9.40
CA ILE A 98 3.16 5.13 10.34
C ILE A 98 4.26 4.38 9.59
N PHE A 99 5.50 4.83 9.76
CA PHE A 99 6.67 4.15 9.21
C PHE A 99 7.14 3.00 10.11
N GLY A 100 7.53 1.89 9.46
CA GLY A 100 8.30 0.81 10.07
C GLY A 100 9.77 0.92 9.72
N TYR A 101 10.63 0.86 10.73
CA TYR A 101 12.07 1.09 10.65
C TYR A 101 12.86 -0.22 10.89
N GLU A 102 14.06 -0.32 10.32
CA GLU A 102 14.95 -1.48 10.51
C GLU A 102 15.53 -1.56 11.93
N LYS A 103 15.72 -0.41 12.58
CA LYS A 103 16.18 -0.28 13.97
C LYS A 103 15.18 0.57 14.75
N PRO A 104 15.19 0.56 16.09
CA PRO A 104 14.37 1.47 16.91
C PRO A 104 14.92 2.91 16.85
N ASP A 105 14.97 3.48 15.64
CA ASP A 105 15.53 4.77 15.29
C ASP A 105 14.86 5.28 13.99
N THR A 106 14.29 6.48 14.04
CA THR A 106 13.61 7.11 12.90
C THR A 106 14.54 7.53 11.77
N ASN A 107 15.85 7.60 12.03
CA ASN A 107 16.88 7.85 11.02
C ASN A 107 17.35 6.56 10.34
N SER A 108 16.94 5.40 10.84
CA SER A 108 17.28 4.12 10.22
C SER A 108 16.47 3.86 8.97
N LYS A 109 16.87 2.82 8.22
CA LYS A 109 16.22 2.46 6.96
C LYS A 109 14.73 2.20 7.17
N ARG A 110 13.89 2.93 6.42
CA ARG A 110 12.45 2.69 6.35
C ARG A 110 12.18 1.40 5.56
N LEU A 111 11.44 0.48 6.17
CA LEU A 111 11.10 -0.83 5.61
C LEU A 111 9.65 -0.89 5.13
N PHE A 112 8.75 -0.17 5.79
CA PHE A 112 7.30 -0.35 5.71
C PHE A 112 6.56 0.98 5.95
N LEU A 113 5.33 1.11 5.43
CA LEU A 113 4.46 2.26 5.69
C LEU A 113 2.98 1.87 5.74
N LEU A 114 2.27 2.31 6.78
CA LEU A 114 0.81 2.49 6.77
C LEU A 114 0.50 3.97 6.58
N SER A 115 -0.24 4.35 5.54
CA SER A 115 -0.56 5.76 5.29
C SER A 115 -1.94 5.93 4.67
N ILE A 116 -2.69 6.94 5.12
CA ILE A 116 -3.95 7.31 4.48
C ILE A 116 -3.74 7.96 3.11
N PHE A 117 -2.55 8.50 2.85
CA PHE A 117 -2.29 9.27 1.64
C PHE A 117 -2.00 8.38 0.44
N THR A 118 -2.77 8.56 -0.64
CA THR A 118 -2.59 7.77 -1.88
C THR A 118 -1.20 7.94 -2.49
N ASN A 119 -0.62 9.14 -2.41
CA ASN A 119 0.73 9.46 -2.90
C ASN A 119 1.84 8.81 -2.04
N ASP A 120 1.55 8.27 -0.86
CA ASP A 120 2.48 7.45 -0.07
C ASP A 120 2.38 5.96 -0.42
N VAL A 121 1.20 5.50 -0.83
CA VAL A 121 0.88 4.07 -0.95
C VAL A 121 0.95 3.59 -2.40
N LYS A 122 0.32 4.33 -3.32
CA LYS A 122 0.14 3.90 -4.71
C LYS A 122 1.50 3.68 -5.38
N ASN A 123 1.71 2.45 -5.86
CA ASN A 123 2.95 2.01 -6.50
C ASN A 123 4.20 2.08 -5.62
N ASN A 124 4.06 2.17 -4.29
CA ASN A 124 5.17 2.22 -3.33
C ASN A 124 6.29 3.21 -3.77
N PRO A 125 6.00 4.52 -3.80
CA PRO A 125 6.86 5.52 -4.42
C PRO A 125 8.23 5.63 -3.73
N PHE A 126 8.26 5.39 -2.42
CA PHE A 126 9.48 5.34 -1.60
C PHE A 126 10.25 4.02 -1.71
N LYS A 127 9.77 3.05 -2.50
CA LYS A 127 10.40 1.74 -2.72
C LYS A 127 10.69 0.99 -1.41
N LEU A 128 9.77 1.06 -0.46
CA LEU A 128 9.90 0.41 0.84
C LEU A 128 9.96 -1.12 0.66
N PRO A 129 10.97 -1.83 1.20
CA PRO A 129 11.16 -3.27 1.01
C PRO A 129 9.97 -4.15 1.38
N LEU A 130 9.22 -3.78 2.42
CA LEU A 130 8.03 -4.50 2.89
C LEU A 130 6.73 -3.88 2.35
N GLY A 131 6.82 -2.83 1.55
CA GLY A 131 5.68 -2.17 0.91
C GLY A 131 5.08 -1.00 1.69
N ALA A 132 4.08 -0.38 1.07
CA ALA A 132 3.26 0.68 1.64
C ALA A 132 1.77 0.29 1.46
N TYR A 133 0.95 0.53 2.47
CA TYR A 133 -0.44 0.09 2.54
C TYR A 133 -1.31 1.16 3.20
N TYR A 134 -2.60 1.17 2.90
CA TYR A 134 -3.53 2.09 3.57
C TYR A 134 -3.78 1.68 5.01
N GLU A 135 -3.95 0.39 5.22
CA GLU A 135 -4.34 -0.20 6.49
C GLU A 135 -3.95 -1.69 6.52
N THR A 136 -4.21 -2.39 7.63
CA THR A 136 -3.78 -3.79 7.79
C THR A 136 -4.61 -4.79 6.98
N SER A 137 -5.83 -4.45 6.56
CA SER A 137 -6.63 -5.31 5.66
C SER A 137 -5.91 -5.61 4.34
N GLY A 138 -5.17 -4.65 3.79
CA GLY A 138 -4.37 -4.84 2.58
C GLY A 138 -3.13 -5.73 2.77
N LEU A 139 -2.72 -6.00 4.01
CA LEU A 139 -1.75 -7.06 4.34
C LEU A 139 -2.45 -8.42 4.34
N ASP A 140 -3.62 -8.49 4.99
CA ASP A 140 -4.40 -9.70 5.15
C ASP A 140 -4.80 -10.32 3.82
N GLU A 141 -5.23 -9.51 2.86
CA GLU A 141 -5.55 -9.93 1.49
C GLU A 141 -4.38 -10.62 0.77
N LYS A 142 -3.15 -10.32 1.20
CA LYS A 142 -1.91 -10.89 0.67
C LYS A 142 -1.34 -12.01 1.54
N GLY A 143 -2.06 -12.42 2.58
CA GLY A 143 -1.57 -13.41 3.56
C GLY A 143 -0.41 -12.89 4.41
N LEU A 144 -0.29 -11.58 4.58
CA LEU A 144 0.76 -10.92 5.35
C LEU A 144 0.20 -10.42 6.69
N LYS A 145 1.03 -10.39 7.73
CA LYS A 145 0.64 -9.88 9.05
C LYS A 145 1.79 -9.13 9.72
N LEU A 146 1.44 -8.21 10.62
CA LEU A 146 2.36 -7.60 11.57
C LEU A 146 2.10 -8.19 12.95
N LYS A 147 3.02 -9.01 13.45
CA LYS A 147 2.90 -9.62 14.78
C LYS A 147 3.71 -8.83 15.80
N TYR A 148 3.04 -8.34 16.84
CA TYR A 148 3.69 -7.69 17.98
C TYR A 148 4.68 -8.64 18.67
N LYS A 149 5.77 -8.08 19.20
CA LYS A 149 6.76 -8.81 20.00
C LYS A 149 6.92 -8.21 21.39
N ASN A 150 7.33 -6.95 21.45
CA ASN A 150 7.61 -6.23 22.70
C ASN A 150 7.73 -4.73 22.41
N ILE A 151 8.00 -3.95 23.46
CA ILE A 151 8.38 -2.55 23.37
C ILE A 151 9.90 -2.45 23.61
N THR A 152 10.59 -1.69 22.76
CA THR A 152 12.02 -1.36 22.89
C THR A 152 12.16 0.16 22.91
N GLY A 153 12.33 0.73 24.11
CA GLY A 153 12.36 2.19 24.28
C GLY A 153 11.05 2.85 23.82
N ASN A 154 11.15 3.80 22.90
CA ASN A 154 10.00 4.51 22.31
C ASN A 154 9.42 3.81 21.07
N PHE A 155 9.75 2.54 20.85
CA PHE A 155 9.31 1.78 19.67
C PHE A 155 8.59 0.50 20.05
N VAL A 156 7.58 0.15 19.26
CA VAL A 156 6.99 -1.19 19.22
C VAL A 156 7.80 -2.03 18.25
N GLN A 157 8.32 -3.16 18.72
CA GLN A 157 8.93 -4.16 17.86
C GLN A 157 7.85 -5.10 17.32
N ALA A 158 7.84 -5.26 16.01
CA ALA A 158 6.93 -6.16 15.32
C ALA A 158 7.71 -7.08 14.37
N THR A 159 7.08 -8.19 13.99
CA THR A 159 7.57 -9.09 12.95
C THR A 159 6.58 -9.09 11.80
N PHE A 160 7.03 -8.63 10.63
CA PHE A 160 6.32 -8.79 9.37
C PHE A 160 6.44 -10.25 8.92
N ILE A 161 5.32 -10.95 8.87
CA ILE A 161 5.24 -12.36 8.52
C ILE A 161 4.38 -12.54 7.27
N ASP A 162 4.75 -13.54 6.48
CA ASP A 162 4.00 -14.05 5.34
C ASP A 162 3.61 -15.48 5.72
N ALA A 163 2.39 -15.91 5.41
CA ALA A 163 1.89 -17.26 5.67
C ALA A 163 2.84 -18.38 5.19
N THR A 164 3.72 -18.08 4.22
CA THR A 164 4.69 -19.03 3.64
C THR A 164 6.11 -18.92 4.19
N LYS A 165 6.47 -17.87 4.94
CA LYS A 165 7.88 -17.61 5.34
C LYS A 165 8.21 -18.13 6.74
N ILE A 166 9.24 -19.00 6.82
CA ILE A 166 9.78 -19.58 8.06
C ILE A 166 10.48 -18.53 8.95
N LYS A 167 10.99 -17.44 8.37
CA LYS A 167 11.64 -16.33 9.09
C LYS A 167 11.02 -14.99 8.66
N GLY A 168 10.24 -14.38 9.54
CA GLY A 168 9.69 -13.04 9.34
C GLY A 168 10.76 -11.95 9.41
N THR A 169 10.41 -10.72 8.99
CA THR A 169 11.30 -9.55 9.08
C THR A 169 10.94 -8.71 10.29
N THR A 170 11.90 -8.43 11.16
CA THR A 170 11.69 -7.51 12.29
C THR A 170 11.68 -6.07 11.81
N LEU A 171 10.78 -5.27 12.37
CA LEU A 171 10.71 -3.83 12.18
C LEU A 171 10.23 -3.15 13.46
N TYR A 172 10.44 -1.83 13.51
CA TYR A 172 10.13 -0.99 14.66
C TYR A 172 9.19 0.13 14.26
N LEU A 173 8.10 0.32 15.00
CA LEU A 173 7.12 1.39 14.80
C LEU A 173 7.23 2.36 15.98
N GLU A 174 7.16 3.68 15.79
CA GLU A 174 7.15 4.60 16.94
C GLU A 174 5.92 4.31 17.81
N LYS A 175 6.12 4.20 19.13
CA LYS A 175 5.07 3.82 20.10
C LYS A 175 3.87 4.76 20.09
N LYS A 176 4.06 6.05 19.76
CA LYS A 176 2.98 7.04 19.68
C LYS A 176 1.86 6.65 18.70
N TRP A 177 2.18 5.80 17.71
CA TRP A 177 1.25 5.32 16.69
C TRP A 177 0.53 4.02 17.04
N VAL A 178 0.85 3.40 18.18
CA VAL A 178 0.36 2.06 18.51
C VAL A 178 -0.18 2.04 19.94
N GLU A 179 -1.46 1.70 20.06
CA GLU A 179 -2.11 1.42 21.34
C GLU A 179 -1.92 -0.06 21.71
N ILE A 180 -1.49 -0.32 22.94
CA ILE A 180 -1.32 -1.68 23.45
C ILE A 180 -2.39 -1.92 24.51
N ILE A 181 -3.34 -2.81 24.22
CA ILE A 181 -4.39 -3.22 25.15
C ILE A 181 -3.81 -4.38 25.98
N PRO A 182 -3.53 -4.19 27.28
CA PRO A 182 -2.85 -5.19 28.09
C PRO A 182 -3.78 -6.38 28.39
N LYS A 183 -3.14 -7.52 28.71
CA LYS A 183 -3.86 -8.69 29.21
C LYS A 183 -4.43 -8.37 30.59
N LYS A 184 -5.73 -8.64 30.80
CA LYS A 184 -6.38 -8.53 32.12
C LYS A 184 -5.99 -9.67 33.05
#